data_AF-A0A1F4CDT4-F1
#
_entry.id   AF-A0A1F4CDT4-F1
#
_cell.length_a   1.000
_cell.length_b   1.000
_cell.length_c   1.000
_cell.angle_alpha   90.00
_cell.angle_beta   90.00
_cell.angle_gamma   90.00
#
_symmetry.space_group_name_H-M   'P 1'
#
loop_
_entity.id
_entity.type
_entity.pdbx_description
1 polymer ?
#
loop_
_entity_poly.entity_id
_entity_poly.type
_entity_poly.pdbx_seq_one_letter_code
_entity_poly.pdbx_strand_id
1 'polypeptide(L)'
;MKLFTGLRKIREFEKQQLPFLKSVVDFDIVIEIGYAEEQGQPLTLKQLFLLNISSRTTVRRKLAGLIEQGIVLRHKHANDQRASVLSISASTVKLLGKYGGTLTSISALHFK
;
A
#
# COMPACT_ATOMS: atom_id res chain seq x y z
N MET A 1 -26.28 15.43 4.12
CA MET A 1 -25.08 14.63 3.78
C MET A 1 -24.25 15.37 2.73
N LYS A 2 -22.96 15.67 3.01
CA LYS A 2 -22.06 16.36 2.04
C LYS A 2 -21.02 15.38 1.50
N LEU A 3 -21.49 14.40 0.72
CA LEU A 3 -20.70 13.28 0.21
C LEU A 3 -19.41 13.75 -0.50
N PHE A 4 -19.55 14.58 -1.54
CA PHE A 4 -18.41 15.03 -2.33
C PHE A 4 -17.44 15.95 -1.57
N THR A 5 -17.90 16.64 -0.52
CA THR A 5 -17.01 17.41 0.36
C THR A 5 -16.09 16.48 1.15
N GLY A 6 -16.62 15.38 1.68
CA GLY A 6 -15.82 14.36 2.35
C GLY A 6 -14.79 13.73 1.41
N LEU A 7 -15.25 13.27 0.22
CA LEU A 7 -14.37 12.68 -0.79
C LEU A 7 -13.25 13.62 -1.24
N ARG A 8 -13.56 14.91 -1.45
CA ARG A 8 -12.55 15.91 -1.82
C ARG A 8 -11.48 16.08 -0.75
N LYS A 9 -11.87 16.15 0.53
CA LYS A 9 -10.92 16.27 1.64
C LYS A 9 -10.01 15.05 1.77
N ILE A 10 -10.57 13.85 1.59
CA ILE A 10 -9.78 12.60 1.56
C ILE A 10 -8.73 12.68 0.46
N ARG A 11 -9.15 13.06 -0.76
CA ARG A 11 -8.24 13.15 -1.91
C ARG A 11 -7.17 14.23 -1.75
N GLU A 12 -7.49 15.36 -1.13
CA GLU A 12 -6.51 16.41 -0.83
C GLU A 12 -5.45 15.92 0.16
N PHE A 13 -5.85 15.18 1.18
CA PHE A 13 -4.90 14.55 2.12
C PHE A 13 -4.02 13.51 1.44
N GLU A 14 -4.61 12.61 0.63
CA GLU A 14 -3.85 11.61 -0.14
C GLU A 14 -2.77 12.25 -1.01
N LYS A 15 -3.10 13.34 -1.72
CA LYS A 15 -2.13 14.05 -2.57
C LYS A 15 -0.97 14.64 -1.78
N GLN A 16 -1.22 15.10 -0.56
CA GLN A 16 -0.20 15.71 0.30
C GLN A 16 0.67 14.65 0.98
N GLN A 17 0.05 13.56 1.46
CA GLN A 17 0.69 12.62 2.36
C GLN A 17 1.17 11.34 1.66
N LEU A 18 0.55 10.96 0.54
CA LEU A 18 0.85 9.73 -0.20
C LEU A 18 1.27 10.01 -1.66
N PRO A 19 2.24 10.91 -1.93
CA PRO A 19 2.62 11.29 -3.30
C PRO A 19 3.25 10.16 -4.11
N PHE A 20 3.66 9.08 -3.45
CA PHE A 20 4.21 7.86 -4.06
C PHE A 20 3.12 6.93 -4.62
N LEU A 21 1.89 6.99 -4.08
CA LEU A 21 0.75 6.19 -4.56
C LEU A 21 0.05 6.91 -5.71
N LYS A 22 0.70 6.93 -6.87
CA LYS A 22 0.27 7.71 -8.04
C LYS A 22 -0.86 7.06 -8.83
N SER A 23 -1.12 5.78 -8.61
CA SER A 23 -2.17 5.01 -9.30
C SER A 23 -2.82 3.99 -8.38
N VAL A 24 -4.01 3.54 -8.77
CA VAL A 24 -4.75 2.49 -8.05
C VAL A 24 -3.91 1.23 -7.89
N VAL A 25 -3.16 0.83 -8.92
CA VAL A 25 -2.24 -0.31 -8.85
C VAL A 25 -1.15 -0.13 -7.79
N ASP A 26 -0.66 1.10 -7.57
CA ASP A 26 0.33 1.34 -6.50
C ASP A 26 -0.32 1.15 -5.13
N PHE A 27 -1.57 1.61 -4.95
CA PHE A 27 -2.35 1.37 -3.74
C PHE A 27 -2.56 -0.13 -3.50
N ASP A 28 -3.06 -0.84 -4.51
CA ASP A 28 -3.36 -2.26 -4.40
C ASP A 28 -2.11 -3.07 -4.03
N ILE A 29 -0.96 -2.80 -4.65
CA ILE A 29 0.30 -3.46 -4.29
C ILE A 29 0.67 -3.22 -2.83
N VAL A 30 0.60 -1.98 -2.35
CA VAL A 30 1.00 -1.64 -0.97
C VAL A 30 0.03 -2.23 0.05
N ILE A 31 -1.29 -2.19 -0.24
CA ILE A 31 -2.32 -2.77 0.63
C ILE A 31 -2.16 -4.28 0.72
N GLU A 32 -2.01 -4.99 -0.41
CA GLU A 32 -1.91 -6.45 -0.41
C GLU A 32 -0.64 -6.95 0.31
N ILE A 33 0.50 -6.26 0.11
CA ILE A 33 1.74 -6.60 0.84
C ILE A 33 1.55 -6.34 2.34
N GLY A 34 1.05 -5.17 2.71
CA GLY A 34 0.86 -4.81 4.12
C GLY A 34 -0.15 -5.69 4.84
N TYR A 35 -1.26 -6.03 4.17
CA TYR A 35 -2.29 -6.93 4.71
C TYR A 35 -1.72 -8.33 4.96
N ALA A 36 -1.01 -8.90 4.00
CA ALA A 36 -0.39 -10.21 4.15
C ALA A 36 0.69 -10.23 5.24
N GLU A 37 1.47 -9.15 5.37
CA GLU A 37 2.43 -8.96 6.46
C GLU A 37 1.73 -8.91 7.83
N GLU A 38 0.62 -8.18 7.95
CA GLU A 38 -0.20 -8.11 9.18
C GLU A 38 -0.76 -9.49 9.58
N GLN A 39 -1.09 -10.34 8.60
CA GLN A 39 -1.51 -11.73 8.84
C GLN A 39 -0.36 -12.70 9.16
N GLY A 40 0.88 -12.20 9.25
CA GLY A 40 2.07 -13.04 9.49
C GLY A 40 2.45 -13.92 8.29
N GLN A 41 1.95 -13.61 7.09
CA GLN A 41 2.23 -14.33 5.85
C GLN A 41 2.81 -13.39 4.76
N PRO A 42 4.05 -12.88 4.94
CA PRO A 42 4.66 -11.95 3.98
C PRO A 42 4.70 -12.53 2.56
N LEU A 43 4.31 -11.72 1.58
CA LEU A 43 4.25 -12.16 0.19
C LEU A 43 5.64 -12.26 -0.44
N THR A 44 5.88 -13.35 -1.15
CA THR A 44 6.95 -13.42 -2.17
C THR A 44 6.52 -12.68 -3.43
N LEU A 45 7.49 -12.34 -4.30
CA LEU A 45 7.20 -11.76 -5.62
C LEU A 45 6.25 -12.65 -6.45
N LYS A 46 6.41 -13.97 -6.36
CA LYS A 46 5.57 -14.93 -7.07
C LYS A 46 4.12 -14.84 -6.57
N GLN A 47 3.92 -14.81 -5.26
CA GLN A 47 2.58 -14.70 -4.67
C GLN A 47 1.91 -13.38 -5.03
N LEU A 48 2.64 -12.25 -5.00
CA LEU A 48 2.11 -10.96 -5.44
C LEU A 48 1.58 -11.02 -6.89
N PHE A 49 2.30 -11.69 -7.81
CA PHE A 49 1.83 -11.84 -9.19
C PHE A 49 0.62 -12.77 -9.34
N LEU A 50 0.37 -13.66 -8.38
CA LEU A 50 -0.79 -14.55 -8.39
C LEU A 50 -2.08 -13.85 -7.92
N LEU A 51 -1.96 -12.70 -7.25
CA LEU A 51 -3.11 -11.88 -6.84
C LEU A 51 -3.83 -11.20 -8.02
N ASN A 52 -3.26 -11.24 -9.23
CA ASN A 52 -3.86 -10.66 -10.45
C ASN A 52 -4.29 -9.19 -10.33
N ILE A 53 -3.61 -8.40 -9.48
CA ILE A 53 -3.82 -6.95 -9.30
C ILE A 53 -3.82 -6.19 -10.64
N SER A 54 -2.89 -6.55 -11.53
CA SER A 54 -2.78 -6.02 -12.88
C SER A 54 -1.93 -6.96 -13.74
N SER A 55 -1.58 -6.56 -14.96
CA SER A 55 -0.62 -7.33 -15.77
C SER A 55 0.72 -7.47 -15.04
N ARG A 56 1.38 -8.62 -15.18
CA ARG A 56 2.66 -8.91 -14.51
C ARG A 56 3.72 -7.84 -14.80
N THR A 57 3.77 -7.34 -16.03
CA THR A 57 4.70 -6.27 -16.45
C THR A 57 4.43 -4.97 -15.73
N THR A 58 3.16 -4.59 -15.57
CA THR A 58 2.76 -3.40 -14.80
C THR A 58 3.10 -3.57 -13.33
N VAL A 59 2.70 -4.68 -12.69
CA VAL A 59 2.99 -4.92 -11.27
C VAL A 59 4.49 -4.89 -11.01
N ARG A 60 5.30 -5.54 -11.87
CA ARG A 60 6.77 -5.53 -11.75
C ARG A 60 7.35 -4.13 -11.84
N ARG A 61 6.91 -3.32 -12.82
CA ARG A 61 7.39 -1.94 -13.01
C ARG A 61 7.01 -1.05 -11.82
N LYS A 62 5.77 -1.16 -11.34
CA LYS A 62 5.29 -0.38 -10.19
C LYS A 62 5.99 -0.78 -8.90
N LEU A 63 6.11 -2.08 -8.65
CA LEU A 63 6.84 -2.61 -7.49
C LEU A 63 8.30 -2.15 -7.47
N ALA A 64 8.99 -2.14 -8.62
CA ALA A 64 10.36 -1.64 -8.69
C ALA A 64 10.45 -0.18 -8.22
N GLY A 65 9.55 0.69 -8.70
CA GLY A 65 9.51 2.09 -8.24
C GLY A 65 9.17 2.23 -6.75
N LEU A 66 8.30 1.39 -6.20
CA LEU A 66 7.97 1.37 -4.76
C LEU A 66 9.16 0.90 -3.91
N ILE A 67 9.97 -0.03 -4.42
CA ILE A 67 11.20 -0.49 -3.76
C ILE A 67 12.27 0.60 -3.80
N GLU A 68 12.49 1.24 -4.96
CA GLU A 68 13.44 2.35 -5.11
C GLU A 68 13.12 3.52 -4.17
N GLN A 69 11.84 3.77 -3.92
CA GLN A 69 11.37 4.81 -3.00
C GLN A 69 11.41 4.39 -1.52
N GLY A 70 11.80 3.15 -1.20
CA GLY A 70 11.84 2.63 0.17
C GLY A 70 10.46 2.42 0.82
N ILE A 71 9.39 2.38 0.01
CA ILE A 71 8.01 2.12 0.46
C ILE A 71 7.85 0.63 0.74
N VAL A 72 8.32 -0.19 -0.21
CA VAL A 72 8.36 -1.65 -0.10
C VAL A 72 9.79 -2.07 0.13
N LEU A 73 10.01 -2.92 1.13
CA LEU A 73 11.31 -3.52 1.41
C LEU A 73 11.31 -4.97 0.93
N ARG A 74 12.46 -5.38 0.39
CA ARG A 74 12.71 -6.76 -0.01
C ARG A 74 13.74 -7.38 0.94
N HIS A 75 13.35 -8.48 1.59
CA HIS A 75 14.23 -9.23 2.49
C HIS A 75 14.35 -10.68 2.03
N LYS A 76 15.43 -11.35 2.42
CA LYS A 76 15.55 -12.81 2.22
C LYS A 76 14.62 -13.51 3.20
N HIS A 77 13.94 -14.56 2.74
CA HIS A 77 13.07 -15.36 3.59
C HIS A 77 13.92 -16.08 4.65
N ALA A 78 13.49 -16.04 5.91
CA ALA A 78 14.27 -16.56 7.04
C ALA A 78 14.61 -18.06 6.89
N ASN A 79 13.66 -18.85 6.38
CA ASN A 79 13.84 -20.30 6.19
C ASN A 79 14.31 -20.69 4.78
N ASP A 80 14.26 -19.78 3.80
CA ASP A 80 14.65 -20.07 2.42
C ASP A 80 15.41 -18.88 1.83
N GLN A 81 16.73 -18.95 1.89
CA GLN A 81 17.58 -17.87 1.38
C GLN A 81 17.46 -17.65 -0.13
N ARG A 82 16.77 -18.55 -0.86
CA ARG A 82 16.50 -18.43 -2.29
C ARG A 82 15.22 -17.64 -2.57
N ALA A 83 14.32 -17.52 -1.61
CA ALA A 83 13.10 -16.74 -1.73
C ALA A 83 13.28 -15.34 -1.10
N SER A 84 12.81 -14.30 -1.81
CA SER A 84 12.69 -12.96 -1.23
C SER A 84 11.24 -12.66 -0.90
N VAL A 85 11.02 -12.14 0.30
CA VAL A 85 9.73 -11.64 0.79
C VAL A 85 9.67 -10.12 0.67
N LEU A 86 8.44 -9.63 0.55
CA LEU A 86 8.09 -8.22 0.49
C LEU A 86 7.47 -7.81 1.83
N SER A 87 7.78 -6.59 2.26
CA SER A 87 7.26 -5.98 3.49
C SER A 87 7.09 -4.49 3.27
N ILE A 88 6.27 -3.83 4.09
CA ILE A 88 6.12 -2.38 4.05
C ILE A 88 7.09 -1.75 5.04
N SER A 89 7.76 -0.68 4.64
CA SER A 89 8.67 0.01 5.57
C SER A 89 7.92 0.58 6.77
N ALA A 90 8.55 0.54 7.95
CA ALA A 90 7.92 1.02 9.19
C ALA A 90 7.48 2.49 9.11
N SER A 91 8.21 3.33 8.38
CA SER A 91 7.82 4.71 8.09
C SER A 91 6.52 4.80 7.29
N THR A 92 6.37 3.94 6.28
CA THR A 92 5.15 3.83 5.47
C THR A 92 3.98 3.29 6.31
N VAL A 93 4.20 2.26 7.14
CA VAL A 93 3.15 1.76 8.06
C VAL A 93 2.64 2.88 8.97
N LYS A 94 3.56 3.65 9.59
CA LYS A 94 3.19 4.78 10.44
C LYS A 94 2.41 5.87 9.68
N LEU A 95 2.80 6.13 8.44
CA LEU A 95 2.13 7.08 7.56
C LEU A 95 0.72 6.61 7.18
N LEU A 96 0.56 5.34 6.82
CA LEU A 96 -0.74 4.74 6.51
C LEU A 96 -1.65 4.67 7.75
N GLY A 97 -1.09 4.46 8.95
CA GLY A 97 -1.85 4.55 10.20
C GLY A 97 -2.43 5.96 10.43
N LYS A 98 -1.64 7.02 10.20
CA LYS A 98 -2.14 8.41 10.24
C LYS A 98 -3.22 8.65 9.19
N TYR A 99 -3.03 8.13 7.98
CA TYR A 99 -4.00 8.20 6.91
C TYR A 99 -5.33 7.55 7.29
N GLY A 100 -5.31 6.34 7.83
CA GLY A 100 -6.50 5.63 8.32
C GLY A 100 -7.25 6.42 9.40
N GLY A 101 -6.53 7.03 10.35
CA GLY A 101 -7.13 7.92 11.36
C GLY A 101 -7.84 9.15 10.75
N THR A 102 -7.22 9.79 9.75
CA THR A 102 -7.83 10.91 9.02
C THR A 102 -9.07 10.47 8.24
N LEU A 103 -9.02 9.32 7.56
CA LEU A 103 -10.15 8.76 6.82
C LEU A 103 -11.35 8.55 7.75
N THR A 104 -11.14 7.93 8.91
CA THR A 104 -12.20 7.68 9.90
C THR A 104 -12.79 8.99 10.40
N SER A 105 -11.95 9.99 10.66
CA SER A 105 -12.38 11.30 11.17
C SER A 105 -13.23 12.07 10.14
N ILE A 106 -12.79 12.10 8.87
CA ILE A 106 -13.56 12.74 7.78
C ILE A 106 -14.87 11.98 7.56
N SER A 107 -14.82 10.64 7.60
CA SER A 107 -15.99 9.80 7.37
C SER A 107 -17.06 10.03 8.43
N ALA A 108 -16.68 10.05 9.70
CA ALA A 108 -17.58 10.34 10.82
C ALA A 108 -18.24 11.73 10.74
N LEU A 109 -17.57 12.70 10.11
CA LEU A 109 -18.06 14.07 9.96
C LEU A 109 -19.04 14.23 8.77
N HIS A 110 -18.86 13.47 7.70
CA HIS A 110 -19.52 13.72 6.41
C HIS A 110 -20.50 12.64 5.92
N PHE A 111 -20.41 11.41 6.45
CA PHE A 111 -21.17 10.24 5.97
C PHE A 111 -22.15 9.66 7.01
N LYS A 112 -22.70 10.50 7.91
CA LYS A 112 -23.82 10.13 8.80
C LYS A 112 -25.15 10.05 8.04
#